data_AF-A0A1J5RHW8-F1
#
_entry.id   AF-A0A1J5RHW8-F1
#
_cell.length_a   1.000
_cell.length_b   1.000
_cell.length_c   1.000
_cell.angle_alpha   90.00
_cell.angle_beta   90.00
_cell.angle_gamma   90.00
#
_symmetry.space_group_name_H-M   'P 1'
#
loop_
_entity.id
_entity.type
_entity.pdbx_description
1 polymer ?
#
loop_
_entity_poly.entity_id
_entity_poly.type
_entity_poly.pdbx_seq_one_letter_code
_entity_poly.pdbx_strand_id
1 'polypeptide(L)'
;MAMNKRWLVGCLLAGIAVGVPNLQAANADGPGMIVTYVGTENGISIAIQKISLPSGKLLGSPGSVGYAANPLNGGATEGIAPDGRQLPEWVDFEWSEPAYPERGSLEEYQALPHKTARVRVRERIPQAVVDEVMEAKRKRQYGKLPDKKIWVYSIWTASGVKFRWRLWDTSAHPRQPELSGGDEIGSR
;
A
#
# COMPACT_ATOMS: atom_id res chain seq x y z
N MET A 1 44.49 17.85 -31.36
CA MET A 1 44.52 17.66 -29.89
C MET A 1 43.17 17.09 -29.49
N ALA A 2 43.11 15.78 -29.29
CA ALA A 2 41.88 15.05 -28.99
C ALA A 2 41.70 14.97 -27.47
N MET A 3 40.49 15.20 -26.98
CA MET A 3 40.09 14.75 -25.65
C MET A 3 38.62 14.32 -25.67
N ASN A 4 38.44 13.03 -25.92
CA ASN A 4 37.21 12.28 -25.66
C ASN A 4 36.95 12.27 -24.15
N LYS A 5 35.71 12.60 -23.74
CA LYS A 5 35.20 12.29 -22.40
C LYS A 5 33.75 11.80 -22.51
N ARG A 6 33.59 10.56 -22.97
CA ARG A 6 32.48 9.69 -22.58
C ARG A 6 32.63 9.42 -21.08
N TRP A 7 31.65 9.63 -20.21
CA TRP A 7 31.45 8.81 -18.99
C TRP A 7 30.04 9.03 -18.41
N LEU A 8 29.26 7.94 -18.50
CA LEU A 8 28.12 7.44 -17.71
C LEU A 8 26.92 8.32 -17.31
N VAL A 9 25.82 7.99 -17.99
CA VAL A 9 24.47 7.87 -17.41
C VAL A 9 24.53 6.86 -16.25
N GLY A 10 24.46 7.35 -15.02
CA GLY A 10 24.28 6.55 -13.82
C GLY A 10 22.82 6.60 -13.37
N CYS A 11 22.02 5.63 -13.82
CA CYS A 11 20.72 5.33 -13.23
C CYS A 11 20.94 4.89 -11.78
N LEU A 12 20.79 5.82 -10.84
CA LEU A 12 20.70 5.47 -9.43
C LEU A 12 19.32 4.84 -9.20
N LEU A 13 19.29 3.50 -9.20
CA LEU A 13 18.21 2.72 -8.60
C LEU A 13 18.20 3.02 -7.10
N ALA A 14 17.58 4.13 -6.73
CA ALA A 14 17.21 4.39 -5.35
C ALA A 14 16.02 3.47 -5.04
N GLY A 15 16.32 2.25 -4.60
CA GLY A 15 15.37 1.46 -3.83
C GLY A 15 15.07 2.23 -2.56
N ILE A 16 14.00 3.03 -2.58
CA ILE A 16 13.54 3.75 -1.39
C ILE A 16 12.93 2.71 -0.46
N ALA A 17 13.76 2.13 0.40
CA ALA A 17 13.31 1.55 1.65
C ALA A 17 12.87 2.71 2.55
N VAL A 18 11.65 3.23 2.33
CA VAL A 18 11.01 4.11 3.31
C VAL A 18 10.82 3.25 4.55
N GLY A 19 11.50 3.65 5.64
CA GLY A 19 11.55 2.90 6.88
C GLY A 19 10.16 2.52 7.34
N VAL A 20 9.96 1.22 7.57
CA VAL A 20 8.71 0.66 8.11
C VAL A 20 8.45 1.34 9.46
N PRO A 21 7.47 2.25 9.59
CA PRO A 21 7.14 2.79 10.90
C PRO A 21 6.64 1.63 11.76
N ASN A 22 7.18 1.53 12.98
CA ASN A 22 6.96 0.51 13.99
C ASN A 22 5.68 -0.33 13.80
N LEU A 23 5.82 -1.52 13.19
CA LEU A 23 4.80 -2.57 13.17
C LEU A 23 4.26 -2.89 14.58
N GLN A 24 5.01 -2.57 15.64
CA GLN A 24 4.59 -2.72 17.04
C GLN A 24 3.46 -1.76 17.45
N ALA A 25 3.32 -0.57 16.85
CA ALA A 25 2.22 0.35 17.17
C ALA A 25 0.90 -0.07 16.48
N ALA A 26 0.98 -0.84 15.39
CA ALA A 26 -0.18 -1.40 14.69
C ALA A 26 -0.88 -2.55 15.45
N ASN A 27 -0.43 -2.89 16.67
CA ASN A 27 -0.75 -4.16 17.32
C ASN A 27 -1.73 -4.13 18.50
N ALA A 28 -2.20 -2.97 18.97
CA ALA A 28 -2.89 -2.94 20.25
C ALA A 28 -4.21 -3.74 20.27
N ASP A 29 -5.00 -3.78 19.19
CA ASP A 29 -6.36 -4.31 19.36
C ASP A 29 -7.05 -5.01 18.16
N GLY A 30 -6.59 -4.90 16.90
CA GLY A 30 -7.24 -5.57 15.73
C GLY A 30 -6.39 -6.59 14.97
N PRO A 31 -6.87 -7.14 13.83
CA PRO A 31 -6.12 -8.14 13.06
C PRO A 31 -4.75 -7.62 12.62
N GLY A 32 -4.59 -6.30 12.53
CA GLY A 32 -3.43 -5.67 11.91
C GLY A 32 -3.46 -5.94 10.42
N MET A 33 -3.12 -4.93 9.62
CA MET A 33 -3.03 -5.11 8.18
C MET A 33 -1.79 -4.42 7.65
N ILE A 34 -1.18 -5.02 6.64
CA ILE A 34 -0.14 -4.38 5.85
C ILE A 34 -0.83 -3.82 4.61
N VAL A 35 -0.69 -2.53 4.36
CA VAL A 35 -1.29 -1.87 3.20
C VAL A 35 -0.19 -1.47 2.24
N THR A 36 -0.38 -1.82 0.98
CA THR A 36 0.53 -1.49 -0.13
C THR A 36 -0.20 -0.59 -1.12
N TYR A 37 0.46 0.50 -1.52
CA TYR A 37 -0.01 1.44 -2.52
C TYR A 37 0.88 1.35 -3.77
N VAL A 38 0.29 1.19 -4.94
CA VAL A 38 1.07 0.99 -6.18
C VAL A 38 0.31 1.49 -7.41
N GLY A 39 1.05 2.06 -8.37
CA GLY A 39 0.53 2.38 -9.71
C GLY A 39 0.88 1.29 -10.71
N THR A 40 0.01 1.07 -11.69
CA THR A 40 0.24 0.08 -12.77
C THR A 40 0.50 0.71 -14.12
N GLU A 41 0.41 2.02 -14.22
CA GLU A 41 0.56 2.73 -15.49
C GLU A 41 1.95 3.34 -15.62
N ASN A 42 2.68 2.94 -16.65
CA ASN A 42 4.02 3.45 -16.89
C ASN A 42 3.96 4.95 -17.24
N GLY A 43 4.82 5.74 -16.61
CA GLY A 43 4.86 7.20 -16.79
C GLY A 43 3.79 7.98 -16.04
N ILE A 44 2.93 7.31 -15.24
CA ILE A 44 1.97 7.96 -14.36
C ILE A 44 2.38 7.72 -12.91
N SER A 45 2.51 8.83 -12.20
CA SER A 45 2.76 8.87 -10.76
C SER A 45 1.70 9.73 -10.11
N ILE A 46 1.19 9.27 -8.98
CA ILE A 46 0.17 9.97 -8.21
C ILE A 46 0.77 10.43 -6.89
N ALA A 47 0.25 11.51 -6.33
CA ALA A 47 0.52 11.86 -4.94
C ALA A 47 -0.73 11.64 -4.11
N ILE A 48 -0.65 10.71 -3.15
CA ILE A 48 -1.74 10.45 -2.22
C ILE A 48 -1.72 11.56 -1.17
N GLN A 49 -2.74 12.40 -1.13
CA GLN A 49 -2.81 13.53 -0.19
C GLN A 49 -3.36 13.07 1.15
N LYS A 50 -4.40 12.22 1.11
CA LYS A 50 -5.19 11.87 2.29
C LYS A 50 -5.72 10.46 2.17
N ILE A 51 -5.68 9.76 3.30
CA ILE A 51 -6.30 8.45 3.48
C ILE A 51 -7.16 8.53 4.73
N SER A 52 -8.47 8.34 4.58
CA SER A 52 -9.43 8.47 5.68
C SER A 52 -10.13 7.13 5.96
N LEU A 53 -10.28 6.81 7.23
CA LEU A 53 -11.06 5.66 7.71
C LEU A 53 -12.48 6.08 8.14
N PRO A 54 -13.42 5.13 8.32
CA PRO A 54 -14.79 5.45 8.74
C PRO A 54 -14.88 6.13 10.11
N SER A 55 -13.88 5.91 10.95
CA SER A 55 -13.73 6.59 12.25
C SER A 55 -13.38 8.08 12.13
N GLY A 56 -13.06 8.57 10.93
CA GLY A 56 -12.45 9.88 10.70
C GLY A 56 -10.95 9.91 10.95
N LYS A 57 -10.34 8.81 11.40
CA LYS A 57 -8.88 8.69 11.54
C LYS A 57 -8.21 8.84 10.18
N LEU A 58 -7.21 9.72 10.13
CA LEU A 58 -6.33 9.85 8.98
C LEU A 58 -5.17 8.89 9.13
N LEU A 59 -4.87 8.16 8.06
CA LEU A 59 -3.64 7.38 7.95
C LEU A 59 -2.54 8.27 7.37
N GLY A 60 -1.29 7.92 7.63
CA GLY A 60 -0.16 8.64 7.04
C GLY A 60 -0.27 8.64 5.53
N SER A 61 0.09 9.74 4.89
CA SER A 61 0.22 9.74 3.42
C SER A 61 1.49 8.97 3.05
N PRO A 62 1.42 7.95 2.18
CA PRO A 62 2.61 7.28 1.65
C PRO A 62 3.42 8.18 0.70
N GLY A 63 2.97 9.42 0.45
CA GLY A 63 3.56 10.34 -0.51
C GLY A 63 3.21 9.95 -1.94
N SER A 64 4.25 9.90 -2.78
CA SER A 64 4.12 9.66 -4.21
C SER A 64 4.22 8.17 -4.54
N VAL A 65 3.32 7.68 -5.38
CA VAL A 65 3.24 6.28 -5.79
C VAL A 65 3.32 6.20 -7.31
N GLY A 66 4.34 5.49 -7.80
CA GLY A 66 4.60 5.30 -9.23
C GLY A 66 4.37 3.87 -9.72
N TYR A 67 4.73 3.68 -10.99
CA TYR A 67 4.64 2.39 -11.69
C TYR A 67 5.44 1.28 -11.02
N ALA A 68 4.82 0.12 -10.84
CA ALA A 68 5.50 -1.15 -10.60
C ALA A 68 5.04 -2.21 -11.60
N ALA A 69 6.01 -2.88 -12.25
CA ALA A 69 5.75 -3.96 -13.19
C ALA A 69 5.00 -5.15 -12.56
N ASN A 70 5.20 -5.38 -11.26
CA ASN A 70 4.40 -6.32 -10.49
C ASN A 70 3.77 -5.57 -9.29
N PRO A 71 2.48 -5.21 -9.36
CA PRO A 71 1.83 -4.42 -8.32
C PRO A 71 1.69 -5.18 -6.99
N LEU A 72 1.87 -6.51 -7.00
CA LEU A 72 1.73 -7.32 -5.79
C LEU A 72 3.05 -7.57 -5.06
N ASN A 73 4.18 -7.17 -5.67
CA ASN A 73 5.54 -7.27 -5.11
C ASN A 73 6.30 -5.93 -5.13
N GLY A 74 5.61 -4.81 -5.40
CA GLY A 74 6.18 -3.46 -5.41
C GLY A 74 5.24 -2.45 -4.75
N GLY A 75 5.67 -1.19 -4.69
CA GLY A 75 4.88 -0.10 -4.10
C GLY A 75 5.30 0.30 -2.69
N ALA A 76 4.68 1.37 -2.19
CA ALA A 76 4.89 1.87 -0.84
C ALA A 76 4.04 1.06 0.14
N THR A 77 4.64 0.58 1.24
CA THR A 77 3.96 -0.32 2.18
C THR A 77 4.01 0.23 3.60
N GLU A 78 2.88 0.19 4.30
CA GLU A 78 2.78 0.59 5.71
C GLU A 78 1.97 -0.42 6.53
N GLY A 79 2.24 -0.48 7.84
CA GLY A 79 1.47 -1.28 8.78
C GLY A 79 0.36 -0.43 9.42
N ILE A 80 -0.88 -0.92 9.37
CA ILE A 80 -2.05 -0.23 9.91
C ILE A 80 -2.67 -1.07 11.03
N ALA A 81 -2.87 -0.44 12.19
CA ALA A 81 -3.82 -0.91 13.21
C ALA A 81 -5.21 -0.41 12.81
N PRO A 82 -6.11 -1.29 12.35
CA PRO A 82 -7.45 -0.86 12.07
C PRO A 82 -8.25 -0.65 13.37
N ASP A 83 -9.27 0.20 13.29
CA ASP A 83 -9.98 0.71 14.46
C ASP A 83 -10.83 -0.38 15.14
N GLY A 84 -10.90 -0.34 16.48
CA GLY A 84 -11.91 -1.11 17.23
C GLY A 84 -11.87 -2.63 17.04
N ARG A 85 -10.68 -3.19 16.80
CA ARG A 85 -10.42 -4.62 16.62
C ARG A 85 -10.84 -5.25 15.28
N GLN A 86 -11.31 -4.47 14.32
CA GLN A 86 -11.92 -4.98 13.08
C GLN A 86 -11.29 -4.33 11.86
N LEU A 87 -11.37 -4.96 10.69
CA LEU A 87 -11.00 -4.30 9.44
C LEU A 87 -11.92 -3.08 9.21
N PRO A 88 -11.40 -1.98 8.63
CA PRO A 88 -12.23 -0.83 8.31
C PRO A 88 -13.29 -1.22 7.28
N GLU A 89 -14.48 -0.63 7.38
CA GLU A 89 -15.55 -0.88 6.40
C GLU A 89 -15.13 -0.42 5.00
N TRP A 90 -14.48 0.75 4.92
CA TRP A 90 -13.96 1.35 3.70
C TRP A 90 -12.71 2.18 3.99
N VAL A 91 -12.01 2.58 2.94
CA VAL A 91 -10.91 3.55 2.96
C VAL A 91 -11.18 4.58 1.87
N ASP A 92 -11.16 5.87 2.24
CA ASP A 92 -11.27 6.97 1.28
C ASP A 92 -9.87 7.46 0.92
N PHE A 93 -9.62 7.56 -0.37
CA PHE A 93 -8.41 8.12 -0.94
C PHE A 93 -8.69 9.48 -1.53
N GLU A 94 -7.75 10.39 -1.33
CA GLU A 94 -7.64 11.66 -2.04
C GLU A 94 -6.24 11.74 -2.66
N TRP A 95 -6.15 12.01 -3.95
CA TRP A 95 -4.87 12.10 -4.66
C TRP A 95 -4.90 13.14 -5.76
N SER A 96 -3.71 13.56 -6.20
CA SER A 96 -3.51 14.41 -7.36
C SER A 96 -2.55 13.77 -8.36
N GLU A 97 -2.61 14.26 -9.60
CA GLU A 97 -1.73 13.88 -10.71
C GLU A 97 -1.24 15.17 -11.40
N PRO A 98 0.05 15.32 -11.72
CA PRO A 98 1.16 14.39 -11.43
C PRO A 98 1.55 14.40 -9.94
N ALA A 99 2.41 13.46 -9.54
CA ALA A 99 2.97 13.45 -8.19
C ALA A 99 3.93 14.63 -7.94
N TYR A 100 4.04 15.10 -6.70
CA TYR A 100 5.09 16.05 -6.33
C TYR A 100 6.42 15.33 -6.04
N PRO A 101 7.58 15.93 -6.38
CA PRO A 101 7.79 17.11 -7.22
C PRO A 101 8.16 16.70 -8.65
N GLU A 102 7.23 16.16 -9.45
CA GLU A 102 7.58 15.77 -10.82
C GLU A 102 7.71 16.98 -11.74
N ARG A 103 6.90 18.05 -11.57
CA ARG A 103 7.00 19.36 -12.27
C ARG A 103 6.29 20.48 -11.49
N GLY A 104 6.78 21.72 -11.61
CA GLY A 104 6.08 22.93 -11.18
C GLY A 104 6.46 23.47 -9.80
N SER A 105 5.89 24.64 -9.45
CA SER A 105 6.01 25.24 -8.12
C SER A 105 5.11 24.51 -7.11
N LEU A 106 5.38 24.69 -5.81
CA LEU A 106 4.50 24.17 -4.75
C LEU A 106 3.07 24.70 -4.89
N GLU A 107 2.91 25.95 -5.31
CA GLU A 107 1.60 26.58 -5.54
C GLU A 107 0.85 25.90 -6.70
N GLU A 108 1.54 25.62 -7.81
CA GLU A 108 0.95 24.91 -8.95
C GLU A 108 0.51 23.49 -8.56
N TYR A 109 1.30 22.80 -7.74
CA TYR A 109 0.95 21.48 -7.23
C TYR A 109 -0.26 21.52 -6.29
N GLN A 110 -0.33 22.50 -5.38
CA GLN A 110 -1.47 22.70 -4.49
C GLN A 110 -2.76 23.07 -5.23
N ALA A 111 -2.65 23.62 -6.44
CA ALA A 111 -3.78 23.96 -7.29
C ALA A 111 -4.28 22.79 -8.16
N LEU A 112 -3.60 21.63 -8.15
CA LEU A 112 -4.03 20.47 -8.93
C LEU A 112 -5.41 19.98 -8.49
N PRO A 113 -6.23 19.49 -9.43
CA PRO A 113 -7.52 18.89 -9.07
C PRO A 113 -7.30 17.65 -8.21
N HIS A 114 -8.02 17.57 -7.09
CA HIS A 114 -8.00 16.41 -6.22
C HIS A 114 -9.05 15.40 -6.69
N LYS A 115 -8.60 14.18 -6.92
CA LYS A 115 -9.45 13.02 -7.22
C LYS A 115 -9.72 12.27 -5.93
N THR A 116 -10.91 11.67 -5.84
CA THR A 116 -11.29 10.87 -4.67
C THR A 116 -11.84 9.52 -5.07
N ALA A 117 -11.65 8.52 -4.20
CA ALA A 117 -12.23 7.19 -4.36
C ALA A 117 -12.43 6.54 -3.01
N ARG A 118 -13.61 5.92 -2.84
CA ARG A 118 -13.91 5.05 -1.70
C ARG A 118 -13.68 3.60 -2.10
N VAL A 119 -12.85 2.89 -1.35
CA VAL A 119 -12.62 1.46 -1.52
C VAL A 119 -13.23 0.71 -0.35
N ARG A 120 -14.18 -0.18 -0.61
CA ARG A 120 -14.76 -1.08 0.38
C ARG A 120 -13.73 -2.15 0.77
N VAL A 121 -13.54 -2.41 2.06
CA VAL A 121 -12.51 -3.34 2.55
C VAL A 121 -13.14 -4.54 3.26
N ARG A 122 -13.90 -4.29 4.34
CA ARG A 122 -14.43 -5.35 5.20
C ARG A 122 -15.27 -6.39 4.46
N GLU A 123 -16.17 -5.95 3.58
CA GLU A 123 -17.05 -6.86 2.82
C GLU A 123 -16.30 -7.71 1.77
N ARG A 124 -15.07 -7.30 1.41
CA ARG A 124 -14.29 -7.92 0.34
C ARG A 124 -13.32 -8.98 0.84
N ILE A 125 -13.10 -9.06 2.14
CA ILE A 125 -12.25 -10.05 2.80
C ILE A 125 -13.17 -11.01 3.55
N PRO A 126 -13.15 -12.32 3.23
CA PRO A 126 -13.99 -13.29 3.92
C PRO A 126 -13.73 -13.29 5.43
N GLN A 127 -14.78 -13.39 6.24
CA GLN A 127 -14.66 -13.38 7.70
C GLN A 127 -13.74 -14.51 8.22
N ALA A 128 -13.75 -15.68 7.57
CA ALA A 128 -12.85 -16.78 7.90
C ALA A 128 -11.37 -16.38 7.85
N VAL A 129 -10.96 -15.56 6.88
CA VAL A 129 -9.57 -15.05 6.76
C VAL A 129 -9.23 -14.13 7.94
N VAL A 130 -10.19 -13.29 8.34
CA VAL A 130 -10.02 -12.41 9.51
C VAL A 130 -9.89 -13.22 10.78
N ASP A 131 -10.73 -14.26 10.94
CA ASP A 131 -10.73 -15.13 12.11
C ASP A 131 -9.40 -15.90 12.23
N GLU A 132 -8.85 -16.41 11.13
CA GLU A 132 -7.53 -17.05 11.09
C GLU A 132 -6.40 -16.14 11.56
N VAL A 133 -6.39 -14.88 11.11
CA VAL A 133 -5.37 -13.89 11.52
C VAL A 133 -5.54 -13.53 12.99
N MET A 134 -6.77 -13.39 13.46
CA MET A 134 -7.04 -13.16 14.87
C MET A 134 -6.63 -14.34 15.74
N GLU A 135 -6.83 -15.58 15.29
CA GLU A 135 -6.38 -16.78 15.99
C GLU A 135 -4.85 -16.87 16.05
N ALA A 136 -4.16 -16.65 14.93
CA ALA A 136 -2.70 -16.60 14.89
C ALA A 136 -2.14 -15.51 15.81
N LYS A 137 -2.82 -14.35 15.88
CA LYS A 137 -2.45 -13.27 16.80
C LYS A 137 -2.63 -13.66 18.27
N ARG A 138 -3.68 -14.41 18.62
CA ARG A 138 -3.90 -14.91 20.00
C ARG A 138 -2.84 -15.93 20.42
N LYS A 139 -2.39 -16.78 19.48
CA LYS A 139 -1.38 -17.82 19.74
C LYS A 139 0.06 -17.28 19.70
N ARG A 140 0.27 -16.02 19.32
CA ARG A 140 1.62 -15.46 19.14
C ARG A 140 2.41 -15.48 20.44
N GLN A 141 3.70 -15.77 20.33
CA GLN A 141 4.62 -15.61 21.45
C GLN A 141 4.87 -14.13 21.74
N TYR A 142 5.08 -13.81 23.03
CA TYR A 142 5.42 -12.44 23.44
C TYR A 142 6.67 -11.95 22.70
N GLY A 143 6.63 -10.69 22.22
CA GLY A 143 7.71 -10.10 21.44
C GLY A 143 7.79 -10.55 19.97
N LYS A 144 6.95 -11.50 19.52
CA LYS A 144 6.90 -11.93 18.11
C LYS A 144 5.68 -11.36 17.37
N LEU A 145 5.85 -11.20 16.06
CA LEU A 145 4.74 -10.91 15.15
C LEU A 145 3.88 -12.18 14.97
N PRO A 146 2.58 -12.05 14.67
CA PRO A 146 1.75 -13.19 14.30
C PRO A 146 2.28 -13.87 13.04
N ASP A 147 2.12 -15.20 12.98
CA ASP A 147 2.53 -16.00 11.83
C ASP A 147 1.64 -15.78 10.62
N LYS A 148 0.38 -15.37 10.82
CA LYS A 148 -0.53 -15.00 9.74
C LYS A 148 -0.74 -13.49 9.66
N LYS A 149 -0.69 -12.94 8.44
CA LYS A 149 -0.85 -11.50 8.17
C LYS A 149 -1.71 -11.27 6.94
N ILE A 150 -2.62 -10.30 7.02
CA ILE A 150 -3.38 -9.82 5.86
C ILE A 150 -2.61 -8.67 5.23
N TRP A 151 -2.31 -8.82 3.95
CA TRP A 151 -1.83 -7.74 3.09
C TRP A 151 -2.99 -7.25 2.23
N VAL A 152 -3.15 -5.94 2.14
CA VAL A 152 -4.15 -5.27 1.31
C VAL A 152 -3.41 -4.35 0.34
N TYR A 153 -3.85 -4.34 -0.90
CA TYR A 153 -3.25 -3.58 -1.98
C TYR A 153 -4.27 -2.62 -2.55
N SER A 154 -3.92 -1.34 -2.59
CA SER A 154 -4.65 -0.30 -3.31
C SER A 154 -3.86 0.05 -4.55
N ILE A 155 -4.43 -0.23 -5.72
CA ILE A 155 -3.71 -0.30 -6.99
C ILE A 155 -4.32 0.70 -7.96
N TRP A 156 -3.57 1.73 -8.33
CA TRP A 156 -4.03 2.74 -9.29
C TRP A 156 -3.87 2.22 -10.73
N THR A 157 -4.96 2.28 -11.47
CA THR A 157 -5.09 1.91 -12.89
C THR A 157 -5.79 3.05 -13.64
N ALA A 158 -5.77 3.07 -14.98
CA ALA A 158 -6.58 4.03 -15.76
C ALA A 158 -8.07 3.99 -15.41
N SER A 159 -8.56 2.83 -14.98
CA SER A 159 -9.97 2.64 -14.62
C SER A 159 -10.31 3.05 -13.18
N GLY A 160 -9.34 3.56 -12.42
CA GLY A 160 -9.47 3.92 -11.00
C GLY A 160 -8.69 3.00 -10.06
N VAL A 161 -9.03 3.06 -8.78
CA VAL A 161 -8.37 2.28 -7.72
C VAL A 161 -8.94 0.87 -7.65
N LYS A 162 -8.09 -0.14 -7.81
CA LYS A 162 -8.41 -1.55 -7.60
C LYS A 162 -7.95 -2.01 -6.23
N PHE A 163 -8.69 -2.93 -5.64
CA PHE A 163 -8.39 -3.50 -4.33
C PHE A 163 -8.07 -4.98 -4.45
N ARG A 164 -6.97 -5.37 -3.83
CA ARG A 164 -6.58 -6.78 -3.69
C ARG A 164 -6.20 -7.09 -2.25
N TRP A 165 -6.31 -8.34 -1.87
CA TRP A 165 -5.81 -8.81 -0.59
C TRP A 165 -5.12 -10.17 -0.73
N ARG A 166 -4.21 -10.43 0.21
CA ARG A 166 -3.48 -11.69 0.34
C ARG A 166 -3.37 -12.06 1.82
N LEU A 167 -3.65 -13.31 2.14
CA LEU A 167 -3.29 -13.92 3.42
C LEU A 167 -1.90 -14.54 3.27
N TRP A 168 -1.00 -14.14 4.15
CA TRP A 168 0.35 -14.70 4.21
C TRP A 168 0.51 -15.52 5.48
N ASP A 169 1.10 -16.70 5.34
CA ASP A 169 1.60 -17.51 6.44
C ASP A 169 3.14 -17.47 6.44
N THR A 170 3.71 -16.80 7.44
CA THR A 170 5.16 -16.70 7.61
C THR A 170 5.79 -17.94 8.24
N SER A 171 4.99 -18.85 8.80
CA SER A 171 5.45 -20.13 9.36
C SER A 171 5.57 -21.22 8.30
N ALA A 172 4.72 -21.18 7.27
CA ALA A 172 4.51 -22.27 6.33
C ALA A 172 5.05 -22.00 4.91
N HIS A 173 6.13 -21.21 4.77
CA HIS A 173 6.85 -20.80 3.53
C HIS A 173 6.56 -19.34 3.09
N PRO A 174 7.49 -18.39 3.32
CA PRO A 174 7.26 -16.95 3.10
C PRO A 174 7.24 -16.51 1.63
N ARG A 175 7.13 -17.45 0.66
CA ARG A 175 7.27 -17.14 -0.77
C ARG A 175 5.96 -16.99 -1.52
N GLN A 176 4.83 -17.49 -0.99
CA GLN A 176 3.53 -17.40 -1.64
C GLN A 176 2.40 -17.13 -0.64
N PRO A 177 1.37 -16.37 -1.03
CA PRO A 177 0.18 -16.21 -0.21
C PRO A 177 -0.61 -17.52 -0.15
N GLU A 178 -1.20 -17.81 0.98
CA GLU A 178 -2.07 -18.97 1.19
C GLU A 178 -3.43 -18.76 0.52
N LEU A 179 -3.97 -17.55 0.66
CA LEU A 179 -5.23 -17.13 0.05
C LEU A 179 -5.07 -15.74 -0.56
N SER A 180 -5.85 -15.45 -1.60
CA SER A 180 -5.93 -14.11 -2.18
C SER A 180 -7.29 -13.86 -2.80
N GLY A 181 -7.65 -12.58 -2.90
CA GLY A 181 -8.91 -12.16 -3.51
C GLY A 181 -8.92 -10.67 -3.82
N GLY A 182 -10.02 -10.18 -4.39
CA GLY A 182 -10.19 -8.79 -4.83
C GLY A 182 -10.25 -8.66 -6.35
N ASP A 183 -10.10 -7.44 -6.85
CA ASP A 183 -10.34 -7.06 -8.26
C ASP A 183 -9.35 -7.70 -9.25
N GLU A 184 -9.80 -8.01 -10.45
CA GLU A 184 -8.86 -8.34 -11.52
C GLU A 184 -8.02 -7.10 -11.87
N ILE A 185 -6.70 -7.30 -11.86
CA ILE A 185 -5.75 -6.30 -12.34
C ILE A 185 -5.45 -6.71 -13.77
N GLY A 186 -6.08 -6.03 -14.74
CA GLY A 186 -5.83 -6.33 -16.15
C GLY A 186 -4.34 -6.21 -16.47
N SER A 187 -3.74 -7.28 -16.98
CA SER A 187 -2.43 -7.21 -17.64
C SER A 187 -2.65 -6.61 -19.03
N ARG A 188 -2.12 -5.43 -19.28
CA ARG A 188 -1.89 -4.99 -20.66
C ARG A 188 -0.57 -5.57 -21.15
#